data_AF-A0A550GQ16-F1
#
_entry.id   AF-A0A550GQ16-F1
#
_cell.length_a   1.000
_cell.length_b   1.000
_cell.length_c   1.000
_cell.angle_alpha   90.00
_cell.angle_beta   90.00
_cell.angle_gamma   90.00
#
_symmetry.space_group_name_H-M   'P 1'
#
loop_
_entity.id
_entity.type
_entity.pdbx_description
1 polymer ?
#
loop_
_entity_poly.entity_id
_entity_poly.type
_entity_poly.pdbx_seq_one_letter_code
_entity_poly.pdbx_strand_id
1 'polypeptide(L)' 'MKVEKKYFGILVAFFMTLALDTTMTFTMTSINVGWNPSFISSFLRSWIIGFIVAFPTSVIVIPLARRLASRLVLK' A
#
# COMPACT_ATOMS: atom_id res chain seq x y z
N MET A 1 9.21 -25.45 4.28
CA MET A 1 8.83 -24.69 5.50
C MET A 1 7.38 -24.22 5.34
N LYS A 2 6.45 -24.75 6.14
CA LYS A 2 5.03 -24.37 6.10
C LYS A 2 4.87 -23.03 6.83
N VAL A 3 4.67 -21.96 6.07
CA VAL A 3 4.34 -20.64 6.60
C VAL A 3 2.97 -20.73 7.29
N GLU A 4 2.90 -20.33 8.56
CA GLU A 4 1.65 -20.37 9.33
C GLU A 4 0.56 -19.49 8.68
N LYS A 5 -0.65 -20.05 8.53
CA LYS A 5 -1.83 -19.42 7.89
C LYS A 5 -2.19 -18.03 8.44
N LYS A 6 -1.72 -17.67 9.64
CA LYS A 6 -2.01 -16.41 10.32
C LYS A 6 -1.32 -15.20 9.67
N TYR A 7 -0.13 -15.39 9.08
CA TYR A 7 0.62 -14.32 8.42
C TYR A 7 0.41 -14.27 6.91
N PHE A 8 -0.13 -15.34 6.32
CA PHE A 8 -0.38 -15.40 4.87
C PHE A 8 -1.33 -14.29 4.41
N GLY A 9 -2.38 -13.99 5.19
CA GLY A 9 -3.29 -12.88 4.89
C GLY A 9 -2.62 -11.50 4.96
N ILE A 10 -1.68 -11.31 5.89
CA ILE A 10 -0.91 -10.06 6.03
C ILE A 10 0.09 -9.93 4.89
N LEU A 11 0.80 -11.01 4.52
CA LEU A 11 1.72 -11.02 3.38
C LEU A 11 0.98 -10.76 2.07
N VAL A 12 -0.18 -11.40 1.85
CA VAL A 12 -0.98 -11.19 0.63
C VAL A 12 -1.50 -9.76 0.58
N ALA A 13 -2.03 -9.23 1.69
CA ALA A 13 -2.45 -7.83 1.76
C ALA A 13 -1.28 -6.89 1.48
N PHE A 14 -0.10 -7.17 2.05
CA PHE A 14 1.13 -6.42 1.84
C PHE A 14 1.57 -6.38 0.37
N PHE A 15 1.67 -7.55 -0.28
CA PHE A 15 2.02 -7.63 -1.70
C PHE A 15 0.96 -6.96 -2.59
N MET A 16 -0.32 -7.07 -2.24
CA MET A 16 -1.41 -6.38 -2.95
C MET A 16 -1.33 -4.86 -2.80
N THR A 17 -1.15 -4.34 -1.58
CA THR A 17 -0.95 -2.90 -1.35
C THR A 17 0.31 -2.39 -2.01
N LEU A 18 1.41 -3.15 -1.96
CA LEU A 18 2.66 -2.80 -2.63
C LEU A 18 2.43 -2.68 -4.14
N ALA A 19 1.81 -3.69 -4.77
CA ALA A 19 1.55 -3.65 -6.20
C ALA A 19 0.65 -2.47 -6.60
N LEU A 20 -0.41 -2.21 -5.84
CA LEU A 20 -1.38 -1.16 -6.13
C LEU A 20 -0.78 0.24 -5.93
N ASP A 21 -0.05 0.44 -4.83
CA ASP A 21 0.61 1.71 -4.49
C ASP A 21 1.78 2.01 -5.45
N THR A 22 2.50 0.98 -5.90
CA THR A 22 3.52 1.11 -6.97
C THR A 22 2.91 1.64 -8.25
N THR A 23 1.78 1.07 -8.68
CA THR A 23 1.14 1.42 -9.96
C THR A 23 0.56 2.84 -9.91
N MET A 24 -0.09 3.21 -8.79
CA MET A 24 -0.65 4.54 -8.61
C MET A 24 0.45 5.60 -8.50
N THR A 25 1.49 5.35 -7.71
CA THR A 25 2.64 6.25 -7.56
C THR A 25 3.39 6.41 -8.88
N PHE A 26 3.53 5.34 -9.66
CA PHE A 26 4.18 5.38 -10.98
C PHE A 26 3.38 6.25 -11.95
N THR A 27 2.07 6.07 -11.99
CA THR A 27 1.17 6.85 -12.85
C THR A 27 1.16 8.33 -12.43
N MET A 28 1.03 8.62 -11.14
CA MET A 28 1.03 10.00 -10.62
C MET A 28 2.37 10.71 -10.85
N THR A 29 3.49 10.02 -10.64
CA THR A 29 4.81 10.58 -10.94
C THR A 29 4.96 10.83 -12.43
N SER A 30 4.44 9.93 -13.28
CA SER A 30 4.52 10.06 -14.76
C SER A 30 3.77 11.29 -15.24
N ILE A 31 2.62 11.57 -14.63
CA ILE A 31 1.78 12.72 -14.96
C ILE A 31 2.36 14.03 -14.39
N ASN A 32 2.86 14.03 -13.14
CA ASN A 32 3.33 15.26 -12.49
C ASN A 32 4.75 15.69 -12.88
N VAL A 33 5.68 14.75 -13.08
CA VAL A 33 7.10 15.05 -13.32
C VAL A 33 7.45 15.00 -14.81
N GLY A 34 6.67 14.25 -15.61
CA GLY A 34 6.99 13.98 -17.01
C GLY A 34 8.23 13.08 -17.17
N TRP A 35 8.54 12.72 -18.42
CA TRP A 35 9.72 11.89 -18.74
C TRP A 35 10.99 12.74 -18.77
N ASN A 36 11.50 13.05 -17.57
CA ASN A 36 12.79 13.71 -17.33
C ASN A 36 13.81 12.65 -16.83
N PRO A 37 15.13 12.76 -17.06
CA PRO A 37 16.14 11.94 -16.36
C PRO A 37 15.97 11.84 -14.84
N SER A 38 15.37 12.83 -14.17
CA SER A 38 15.04 12.77 -12.73
C SER A 38 13.76 11.99 -12.38
N PHE A 39 13.02 11.49 -13.38
CA PHE A 39 11.75 10.78 -13.22
C PHE A 39 11.91 9.52 -12.35
N ILE A 40 12.87 8.66 -12.68
CA ILE A 40 13.12 7.42 -11.95
C ILE A 40 13.54 7.70 -10.50
N SER A 41 14.38 8.73 -10.28
CA SER A 41 14.80 9.14 -8.94
C SER A 41 13.62 9.65 -8.11
N SER A 42 12.77 10.50 -8.69
CA SER A 42 11.58 11.05 -8.03
C SER A 42 10.53 9.97 -7.76
N PHE A 43 10.36 9.03 -8.68
CA PHE A 43 9.49 7.87 -8.55
C PHE A 43 9.94 6.97 -7.40
N LEU A 44 11.18 6.50 -7.41
CA LEU A 44 11.73 5.64 -6.35
C LEU A 44 11.65 6.32 -4.98
N ARG A 45 11.96 7.61 -4.90
CA ARG A 45 11.91 8.36 -3.63
C ARG A 45 10.48 8.49 -3.11
N SER A 46 9.54 8.85 -3.96
CA SER A 46 8.11 8.96 -3.60
C SER A 46 7.51 7.60 -3.26
N TRP A 47 7.89 6.55 -4.01
CA TRP A 47 7.44 5.18 -3.79
C TRP A 47 7.94 4.60 -2.46
N ILE A 48 9.22 4.77 -2.13
CA ILE A 48 9.77 4.30 -0.85
C ILE A 48 9.11 5.02 0.32
N ILE A 49 8.92 6.34 0.22
CA ILE A 49 8.24 7.12 1.28
C ILE A 49 6.78 6.68 1.41
N GLY A 50 6.06 6.56 0.30
CA GLY A 50 4.67 6.09 0.26
C GLY A 50 4.53 4.71 0.88
N PHE A 51 5.41 3.79 0.52
CA PHE A 51 5.42 2.43 1.04
C PHE A 51 5.70 2.36 2.55
N ILE A 52 6.70 3.10 3.04
CA ILE A 52 7.04 3.19 4.47
C ILE A 52 5.87 3.77 5.28
N VAL A 53 5.08 4.67 4.70
CA VAL A 53 3.89 5.24 5.36
C VAL A 53 2.68 4.32 5.23
N ALA A 54 2.46 3.72 4.06
CA ALA A 54 1.30 2.89 3.76
C ALA A 54 1.30 1.57 4.56
N PHE A 55 2.47 0.99 4.82
CA PHE A 55 2.59 -0.23 5.60
C PHE A 55 2.07 -0.10 7.05
N PRO A 56 2.62 0.80 7.91
CA PRO A 56 2.11 0.99 9.27
C PRO A 56 0.67 1.50 9.27
N THR A 57 0.32 2.36 8.30
CA THR A 57 -1.06 2.85 8.14
C THR A 57 -2.01 1.67 7.91
N SER A 58 -1.68 0.73 7.01
CA SER A 58 -2.53 -0.43 6.74
C SER A 58 -2.67 -1.34 7.97
N VAL A 59 -1.59 -1.57 8.72
CA VAL A 59 -1.64 -2.39 9.95
C VAL A 59 -2.59 -1.79 10.99
N ILE A 60 -2.65 -0.47 11.11
CA ILE A 60 -3.50 0.24 12.07
C ILE A 60 -4.93 0.45 11.53
N VAL A 61 -5.06 0.78 10.25
CA VAL A 61 -6.34 1.12 9.61
C VAL A 61 -7.18 -0.12 9.34
N ILE A 62 -6.60 -1.26 8.96
CA ILE A 62 -7.36 -2.50 8.71
C ILE A 62 -8.23 -2.93 9.92
N PRO A 63 -7.72 -3.03 11.16
CA PRO A 63 -8.56 -3.39 12.31
C PRO A 63 -9.58 -2.29 12.64
N LEU A 64 -9.24 -1.02 12.42
CA LEU A 64 -10.16 0.10 12.64
C LEU A 64 -11.31 0.08 11.63
N ALA A 65 -11.00 -0.11 10.35
CA ALA A 65 -11.97 -0.26 9.27
C ALA A 65 -12.88 -1.47 9.49
N ARG A 66 -12.32 -2.61 9.94
CA ARG A 66 -13.13 -3.78 10.36
C ARG A 66 -14.09 -3.45 11.48
N ARG A 67 -13.64 -2.73 12.52
CA ARG A 67 -14.51 -2.29 13.63
C ARG A 67 -15.62 -1.36 13.14
N LEU A 68 -15.30 -0.39 12.29
CA LEU A 68 -16.29 0.54 11.72
C LEU A 68 -17.30 -0.18 10.82
N ALA A 69 -16.82 -1.03 9.91
CA ALA A 69 -17.68 -1.84 9.04
C ALA A 69 -18.60 -2.75 9.86
N SER A 70 -18.10 -3.37 10.94
CA SER A 70 -18.94 -4.20 11.83
C SER A 70 -20.01 -3.42 12.59
N ARG A 71 -19.85 -2.09 12.75
CA ARG A 71 -20.88 -1.22 13.33
C ARG A 71 -21.88 -0.71 12.30
N LEU A 72 -21.48 -0.62 11.03
CA LEU A 72 -22.32 -0.19 9.92
C LEU A 72 -23.18 -1.33 9.36
N VAL A 73 -22.69 -2.57 9.45
CA VAL A 73 -23.52 -3.75 9.20
C VAL A 73 -24.46 -3.92 10.40
N LEU A 74 -25.63 -3.28 10.31
CA LEU A 74 -26.79 -3.58 11.14
C LEU A 74 -27.08 -5.08 11.04
N LYS A 75 -27.15 -5.73 12.20
CA LYS A 75 -27.62 -7.11 12.33
C LYS A 75 -29.08 -7.22 11.88
#